data_AF-A0A0B5DRQ0-F1
#
_entry.id   AF-A0A0B5DRQ0-F1
#
_cell.length_a   1.000
_cell.length_b   1.000
_cell.length_c   1.000
_cell.angle_alpha   90.00
_cell.angle_beta   90.00
_cell.angle_gamma   90.00
#
_symmetry.space_group_name_H-M   'P 1'
#
loop_
_entity.id
_entity.type
_entity.pdbx_description
1 polymer ?
#
loop_
_entity_poly.entity_id
_entity_poly.type
_entity_poly.pdbx_seq_one_letter_code
_entity_poly.pdbx_strand_id
1 'polypeptide(L)'
;APPAAVSLSKVTLTKQAPSVSLAKQGGTSGAMRVNLNWKMRKQFSGWGSKLGRSIALHADLDLDLCALYELSDGSKGVVQALGNAFGSLHRPPYIHLDGDDRTGAVDTGENLTVNLDQSQKFRRILIFVTIYEGARSFADLHATVTLQPQHGAPVEFSLDECTVPSTVCALALITNTAGDLVVQREARYLVPDRGVSPQRTIDRAYGWGMNWTPGRK
;
A
#
# COMPACT_ATOMS: atom_id res chain seq x y z
N ALA A 1 -14.26 34.73 -21.52
CA ALA A 1 -13.20 33.72 -21.37
C ALA A 1 -13.83 32.43 -20.85
N PRO A 2 -13.42 31.23 -21.31
CA PRO A 2 -13.84 30.00 -20.65
C PRO A 2 -13.26 29.97 -19.22
N PRO A 3 -13.91 29.27 -18.26
CA PRO A 3 -13.40 29.19 -16.90
C PRO A 3 -12.05 28.47 -16.88
N ALA A 4 -11.13 28.99 -16.07
CA ALA A 4 -9.82 28.37 -15.86
C ALA A 4 -9.99 26.91 -15.39
N ALA A 5 -9.20 26.01 -15.98
CA ALA A 5 -9.13 24.62 -15.53
C ALA A 5 -8.80 24.61 -14.03
N VAL A 6 -9.63 23.93 -13.24
CA VAL A 6 -9.41 23.77 -11.80
C VAL A 6 -8.13 22.96 -11.64
N SER A 7 -7.03 23.63 -11.30
CA SER A 7 -5.79 22.98 -10.91
C SER A 7 -6.03 22.35 -9.54
N LEU A 8 -6.32 21.06 -9.53
CA LEU A 8 -6.50 20.29 -8.31
C LEU A 8 -5.12 20.11 -7.66
N SER A 9 -4.81 20.97 -6.69
CA SER A 9 -3.55 20.89 -5.95
C SER A 9 -3.49 19.58 -5.15
N LYS A 10 -2.44 18.80 -5.38
CA LYS A 10 -2.10 17.58 -4.66
C LYS A 10 -2.17 17.77 -3.13
N VAL A 11 -2.73 16.77 -2.43
CA VAL A 11 -2.78 16.71 -0.97
C VAL A 11 -1.66 15.83 -0.44
N THR A 12 -0.83 16.35 0.44
CA THR A 12 0.23 15.56 1.11
C THR A 12 -0.15 15.30 2.56
N LEU A 13 -0.26 14.02 2.95
CA LEU A 13 -0.52 13.62 4.34
C LEU A 13 0.78 13.53 5.13
N THR A 14 0.74 13.99 6.38
CA THR A 14 1.89 13.99 7.31
C THR A 14 1.48 13.39 8.65
N LYS A 15 2.41 13.29 9.61
CA LYS A 15 2.06 12.87 10.98
C LYS A 15 1.11 13.88 11.65
N GLN A 16 1.25 15.16 11.34
CA GLN A 16 0.47 16.25 11.91
C GLN A 16 -0.89 16.42 11.22
N ALA A 17 -0.98 16.06 9.94
CA ALA A 17 -2.22 16.05 9.16
C ALA A 17 -2.37 14.69 8.46
N PRO A 18 -2.76 13.63 9.19
CA PRO A 18 -2.68 12.26 8.69
C PRO A 18 -3.92 11.85 7.90
N SER A 19 -4.94 12.68 7.74
CA SER A 19 -6.17 12.27 7.06
C SER A 19 -6.77 13.31 6.13
N VAL A 20 -7.50 12.80 5.14
CA VAL A 20 -8.27 13.59 4.19
C VAL A 20 -9.52 12.84 3.75
N SER A 21 -10.59 13.60 3.51
CA SER A 21 -11.83 13.11 2.89
C SER A 21 -11.69 13.12 1.37
N LEU A 22 -11.95 12.00 0.71
CA LEU A 22 -11.94 11.93 -0.76
C LEU A 22 -13.05 12.77 -1.38
N ALA A 23 -14.23 12.86 -0.73
CA ALA A 23 -15.29 13.73 -1.19
C ALA A 23 -14.90 15.20 -1.24
N LYS A 24 -14.19 15.69 -0.22
CA LYS A 24 -13.66 17.06 -0.20
C LYS A 24 -12.60 17.30 -1.28
N GLN A 25 -11.99 16.24 -1.81
CA GLN A 25 -11.03 16.33 -2.91
C GLN A 25 -11.67 16.12 -4.28
N GLY A 26 -12.97 15.81 -4.36
CA GLY A 26 -13.66 15.53 -5.63
C GLY A 26 -13.47 14.10 -6.17
N GLY A 27 -12.95 13.18 -5.35
CA GLY A 27 -12.67 11.79 -5.73
C GLY A 27 -13.69 10.79 -5.21
N THR A 28 -14.95 10.92 -5.63
CA THR A 28 -16.05 10.05 -5.17
C THR A 28 -16.54 9.02 -6.18
N SER A 29 -16.07 9.08 -7.43
CA SER A 29 -16.50 8.22 -8.53
C SER A 29 -15.34 7.81 -9.44
N GLY A 30 -15.58 6.81 -10.28
CA GLY A 30 -14.60 6.24 -11.19
C GLY A 30 -13.58 5.35 -10.48
N ALA A 31 -12.40 5.21 -11.07
CA ALA A 31 -11.33 4.42 -10.49
C ALA A 31 -10.40 5.29 -9.62
N MET A 32 -9.88 4.72 -8.53
CA MET A 32 -8.76 5.27 -7.79
C MET A 32 -7.58 4.31 -7.85
N ARG A 33 -6.46 4.78 -8.42
CA ARG A 33 -5.21 4.02 -8.47
C ARG A 33 -4.41 4.31 -7.22
N VAL A 34 -4.04 3.26 -6.50
CA VAL A 34 -3.08 3.27 -5.41
C VAL A 34 -1.75 2.77 -5.97
N ASN A 35 -0.73 3.60 -5.86
CA ASN A 35 0.62 3.29 -6.32
C ASN A 35 1.57 3.25 -5.12
N LEU A 36 2.45 2.26 -5.10
CA LEU A 36 3.60 2.19 -4.22
C LEU A 36 4.86 2.27 -5.08
N ASN A 37 5.65 3.33 -4.87
CA ASN A 37 6.96 3.49 -5.51
C ASN A 37 8.05 3.49 -4.43
N TRP A 38 9.15 2.77 -4.67
CA TRP A 38 10.23 2.67 -3.70
C TRP A 38 11.62 2.70 -4.32
N LYS A 39 12.60 3.09 -3.51
CA LYS A 39 14.02 3.05 -3.84
C LYS A 39 14.81 2.63 -2.62
N MET A 40 15.76 1.71 -2.81
CA MET A 40 16.75 1.39 -1.80
C MET A 40 17.82 2.47 -1.77
N ARG A 41 18.16 2.97 -0.58
CA ARG A 41 19.31 3.85 -0.42
C ARG A 41 20.57 3.06 -0.75
N LYS A 42 21.26 3.44 -1.84
CA LYS A 42 22.56 2.86 -2.16
C LYS A 42 23.54 3.21 -1.04
N GLN A 43 23.92 2.23 -0.22
CA GLN A 43 25.09 2.39 0.63
C GLN A 43 26.30 2.46 -0.30
N PHE A 44 26.88 3.67 -0.45
CA PHE A 44 28.16 3.82 -1.11
C PHE A 44 29.18 2.99 -0.32
N SER A 45 29.71 1.93 -0.92
CA SER A 45 30.88 1.24 -0.39
C SER A 45 32.04 2.24 -0.41
N GLY A 46 32.34 2.83 0.76
CA GLY A 46 33.46 3.74 0.94
C GLY A 46 34.79 3.10 0.54
N TRP A 47 35.72 3.96 0.12
CA TRP A 47 37.07 3.62 -0.37
C TRP A 47 37.90 2.78 0.62
N GLY A 48 37.71 1.45 0.64
CA GLY A 48 38.47 0.57 1.52
C GLY A 48 38.51 -0.92 1.18
N SER A 49 37.85 -1.42 0.11
CA SER A 49 37.77 -2.86 -0.17
C SER A 49 38.82 -3.35 -1.17
N LYS A 50 40.11 -3.31 -0.80
CA LYS A 50 41.12 -4.23 -1.33
C LYS A 50 41.42 -5.30 -0.29
N LEU A 51 40.46 -6.20 -0.04
CA LEU A 51 40.62 -7.59 0.39
C LEU A 51 39.28 -8.07 0.98
N GLY A 52 38.65 -9.05 0.34
CA GLY A 52 37.51 -9.77 0.90
C GLY A 52 36.20 -9.46 0.19
N ARG A 53 35.84 -10.37 -0.73
CA ARG A 53 34.49 -10.64 -1.27
C ARG A 53 33.52 -9.47 -1.20
N SER A 54 33.40 -8.77 -2.33
CA SER A 54 32.26 -7.94 -2.70
C SER A 54 30.97 -8.75 -2.60
N ILE A 55 30.34 -8.76 -1.43
CA ILE A 55 28.94 -9.10 -1.26
C ILE A 55 28.15 -7.85 -1.67
N ALA A 56 28.12 -7.58 -2.97
CA ALA A 56 27.06 -6.79 -3.57
C ALA A 56 25.84 -7.71 -3.68
N LEU A 57 25.24 -8.09 -2.55
CA LEU A 57 23.93 -8.73 -2.54
C LEU A 57 22.89 -7.61 -2.61
N HIS A 58 22.74 -7.01 -3.79
CA HIS A 58 21.41 -6.59 -4.20
C HIS A 58 20.64 -7.89 -4.45
N ALA A 59 20.11 -8.51 -3.40
CA ALA A 59 18.96 -9.37 -3.61
C ALA A 59 17.87 -8.40 -4.08
N ASP A 60 17.34 -8.63 -5.28
CA ASP A 60 16.26 -7.81 -5.82
C ASP A 60 15.13 -7.78 -4.78
N LEU A 61 14.92 -6.61 -4.18
CA LEU A 61 13.90 -6.42 -3.15
C LEU A 61 12.53 -6.61 -3.80
N ASP A 62 11.80 -7.62 -3.35
CA ASP A 62 10.45 -7.91 -3.82
C ASP A 62 9.44 -7.45 -2.75
N LEU A 63 8.66 -6.41 -3.09
CA LEU A 63 7.60 -5.86 -2.25
C LEU A 63 6.23 -6.21 -2.84
N ASP A 64 5.37 -6.80 -2.01
CA ASP A 64 3.98 -7.08 -2.38
C ASP A 64 3.05 -6.02 -1.78
N LEU A 65 2.39 -5.23 -2.64
CA LEU A 65 1.27 -4.35 -2.32
C LEU A 65 -0.02 -5.18 -2.17
N CYS A 66 -0.67 -5.00 -1.04
CA CYS A 66 -1.83 -5.77 -0.64
C CYS A 66 -2.94 -4.86 -0.10
N ALA A 67 -4.16 -5.38 -0.06
CA ALA A 67 -5.27 -4.74 0.64
C ALA A 67 -6.11 -5.74 1.43
N LEU A 68 -6.38 -5.45 2.70
CA LEU A 68 -7.51 -6.07 3.40
C LEU A 68 -8.77 -5.26 3.07
N TYR A 69 -9.87 -5.94 2.79
CA TYR A 69 -11.16 -5.29 2.56
C TYR A 69 -12.23 -5.85 3.49
N GLU A 70 -13.17 -4.98 3.87
CA GLU A 70 -14.42 -5.33 4.53
C GLU A 70 -15.52 -4.54 3.84
N LEU A 71 -16.51 -5.25 3.29
CA LEU A 71 -17.67 -4.67 2.66
C LEU A 71 -18.78 -4.39 3.68
N SER A 72 -19.76 -3.59 3.31
CA SER A 72 -20.88 -3.20 4.16
C SER A 72 -21.83 -4.35 4.51
N ASP A 73 -21.78 -5.46 3.76
CA ASP A 73 -22.47 -6.71 4.09
C ASP A 73 -21.69 -7.61 5.08
N GLY A 74 -20.50 -7.18 5.52
CA GLY A 74 -19.63 -7.92 6.44
C GLY A 74 -18.69 -8.92 5.77
N SER A 75 -18.78 -9.11 4.45
CA SER A 75 -17.80 -9.90 3.72
C SER A 75 -16.43 -9.24 3.77
N LYS A 76 -15.40 -10.06 3.97
CA LYS A 76 -14.03 -9.61 4.14
C LYS A 76 -13.05 -10.57 3.51
N GLY A 77 -11.91 -10.03 3.09
CA GLY A 77 -10.86 -10.80 2.46
C GLY A 77 -9.59 -9.99 2.26
N VAL A 78 -8.70 -10.55 1.45
CA VAL A 78 -7.45 -9.92 1.03
C VAL A 78 -7.40 -9.85 -0.49
N VAL A 79 -6.84 -8.77 -1.00
CA VAL A 79 -6.31 -8.66 -2.36
C VAL A 79 -4.79 -8.66 -2.27
N GLN A 80 -4.13 -9.64 -2.91
CA GLN A 80 -2.68 -9.82 -2.90
C GLN A 80 -2.25 -10.82 -4.00
N ALA A 81 -0.98 -10.77 -4.40
CA ALA A 81 -0.40 -11.75 -5.34
C ALA A 81 -0.33 -13.16 -4.72
N LEU A 82 0.03 -13.26 -3.44
CA LEU A 82 0.14 -14.53 -2.72
C LEU A 82 -1.20 -15.29 -2.71
N GLY A 83 -1.21 -16.50 -3.29
CA GLY A 83 -2.43 -17.30 -3.42
C GLY A 83 -3.37 -16.85 -4.55
N ASN A 84 -2.89 -16.05 -5.51
CA ASN A 84 -3.61 -15.59 -6.70
C ASN A 84 -4.90 -14.81 -6.38
N ALA A 85 -4.91 -14.05 -5.29
CA ALA A 85 -6.06 -13.27 -4.84
C ALA A 85 -6.05 -11.84 -5.43
N PHE A 86 -5.98 -11.71 -6.76
CA PHE A 86 -5.83 -10.40 -7.43
C PHE A 86 -7.08 -9.52 -7.39
N GLY A 87 -8.25 -10.06 -7.04
CA GLY A 87 -9.50 -9.29 -6.96
C GLY A 87 -10.14 -9.00 -8.31
N SER A 88 -11.03 -8.00 -8.35
CA SER A 88 -11.78 -7.58 -9.54
C SER A 88 -12.43 -6.21 -9.31
N LEU A 89 -12.57 -5.40 -10.36
CA LEU A 89 -13.28 -4.11 -10.30
C LEU A 89 -14.79 -4.20 -10.58
N HIS A 90 -15.25 -5.29 -11.21
CA HIS A 90 -16.64 -5.43 -11.69
C HIS A 90 -17.52 -6.31 -10.80
N ARG A 91 -16.92 -7.00 -9.85
CA ARG A 91 -17.58 -7.83 -8.83
C ARG A 91 -16.82 -7.66 -7.51
N PRO A 92 -17.40 -8.04 -6.36
CA PRO A 92 -16.66 -8.06 -5.09
C PRO A 92 -15.28 -8.72 -5.28
N PRO A 93 -14.19 -8.08 -4.80
CA PRO A 93 -14.16 -7.00 -3.81
C PRO A 93 -14.17 -5.57 -4.35
N TYR A 94 -14.34 -5.35 -5.68
CA TYR A 94 -14.23 -4.02 -6.31
C TYR A 94 -12.85 -3.35 -6.14
N ILE A 95 -11.84 -4.19 -5.88
CA ILE A 95 -10.44 -3.85 -5.73
C ILE A 95 -9.66 -4.83 -6.60
N HIS A 96 -8.68 -4.36 -7.36
CA HIS A 96 -7.87 -5.18 -8.25
C HIS A 96 -6.38 -4.84 -8.11
N LEU A 97 -5.53 -5.85 -7.94
CA LEU A 97 -4.08 -5.73 -8.00
C LEU A 97 -3.62 -6.02 -9.44
N ASP A 98 -2.87 -5.11 -10.05
CA ASP A 98 -2.54 -5.15 -11.48
C ASP A 98 -1.61 -6.33 -11.84
N GLY A 99 -0.77 -6.76 -10.91
CA GLY A 99 0.22 -7.82 -11.10
C GLY A 99 1.24 -7.83 -9.97
N ASP A 100 2.22 -8.73 -10.09
CA ASP A 100 3.34 -8.94 -9.17
C ASP A 100 4.61 -8.40 -9.85
N ASP A 101 5.06 -7.18 -9.52
CA ASP A 101 6.27 -6.59 -10.11
C ASP A 101 7.52 -7.00 -9.31
N ARG A 102 7.98 -8.21 -9.63
CA ARG A 102 9.07 -8.93 -8.95
C ARG A 102 10.46 -8.31 -9.08
N THR A 103 10.61 -7.22 -9.84
CA THR A 103 11.94 -6.68 -10.16
C THR A 103 12.17 -5.29 -9.59
N GLY A 104 11.10 -4.57 -9.22
CA GLY A 104 11.16 -3.12 -9.01
C GLY A 104 11.77 -2.36 -10.20
N ALA A 105 11.88 -3.00 -11.37
CA ALA A 105 12.51 -2.47 -12.57
C ALA A 105 11.51 -1.70 -13.44
N VAL A 106 10.21 -1.84 -13.17
CA VAL A 106 9.23 -0.89 -13.69
C VAL A 106 9.39 0.38 -12.86
N ASP A 107 9.82 1.48 -13.49
CA ASP A 107 9.98 2.80 -12.86
C ASP A 107 8.74 3.26 -12.07
N THR A 108 7.58 2.65 -12.32
CA THR A 108 6.30 2.98 -11.71
C THR A 108 5.98 2.22 -10.41
N GLY A 109 6.67 1.12 -10.06
CA GLY A 109 6.36 0.32 -8.87
C GLY A 109 5.02 -0.45 -8.92
N GLU A 110 4.51 -0.89 -7.77
CA GLU A 110 3.31 -1.74 -7.63
C GLU A 110 2.01 -0.92 -7.64
N ASN A 111 0.94 -1.53 -8.16
CA ASN A 111 -0.34 -0.84 -8.35
C ASN A 111 -1.55 -1.67 -7.97
N LEU A 112 -2.48 -1.02 -7.28
CA LEU A 112 -3.79 -1.53 -6.94
C LEU A 112 -4.85 -0.50 -7.35
N THR A 113 -5.99 -0.93 -7.85
CA THR A 113 -7.10 -0.07 -8.24
C THR A 113 -8.32 -0.33 -7.37
N VAL A 114 -8.97 0.71 -6.88
CA VAL A 114 -10.24 0.68 -6.13
C VAL A 114 -11.33 1.31 -6.99
N ASN A 115 -12.47 0.63 -7.15
CA ASN A 115 -13.62 1.18 -7.86
C ASN A 115 -14.47 2.06 -6.92
N LEU A 116 -14.38 3.37 -7.07
CA LEU A 116 -15.09 4.36 -6.24
C LEU A 116 -16.59 4.45 -6.56
N ASP A 117 -17.03 3.99 -7.73
CA ASP A 117 -18.47 3.88 -8.03
C ASP A 117 -19.18 2.90 -7.08
N GLN A 118 -18.39 2.04 -6.41
CA GLN A 118 -18.86 1.10 -5.39
C GLN A 118 -18.52 1.58 -3.97
N SER A 119 -18.22 2.87 -3.76
CA SER A 119 -17.83 3.44 -2.45
C SER A 119 -18.76 3.06 -1.29
N GLN A 120 -20.07 3.03 -1.54
CA GLN A 120 -21.10 2.64 -0.55
C GLN A 120 -21.06 1.15 -0.15
N LYS A 121 -20.38 0.31 -0.94
CA LYS A 121 -20.17 -1.11 -0.63
C LYS A 121 -19.00 -1.33 0.32
N PHE A 122 -18.08 -0.38 0.46
CA PHE A 122 -16.95 -0.51 1.37
C PHE A 122 -17.34 -0.08 2.77
N ARG A 123 -16.96 -0.88 3.77
CA ARG A 123 -16.87 -0.45 5.16
C ARG A 123 -15.48 0.13 5.43
N ARG A 124 -14.44 -0.64 5.09
CA ARG A 124 -13.04 -0.22 5.23
C ARG A 124 -12.11 -1.01 4.31
N ILE A 125 -11.00 -0.37 3.94
CA ILE A 125 -9.92 -0.94 3.15
C ILE A 125 -8.61 -0.59 3.85
N LEU A 126 -7.78 -1.57 4.18
CA LEU A 126 -6.44 -1.34 4.70
C LEU A 126 -5.42 -1.71 3.63
N ILE A 127 -4.75 -0.69 3.08
CA ILE A 127 -3.64 -0.88 2.16
C ILE A 127 -2.37 -1.14 2.97
N PHE A 128 -1.63 -2.18 2.59
CA PHE A 128 -0.39 -2.54 3.25
C PHE A 128 0.62 -3.11 2.26
N VAL A 129 1.88 -3.16 2.67
CA VAL A 129 2.97 -3.77 1.90
C VAL A 129 3.68 -4.81 2.75
N THR A 130 4.13 -5.89 2.11
CA THR A 130 4.97 -6.92 2.72
C THR A 130 6.25 -7.11 1.94
N ILE A 131 7.35 -7.43 2.63
CA ILE A 131 8.55 -7.94 1.97
C ILE A 131 8.31 -9.41 1.66
N TYR A 132 8.27 -9.76 0.38
CA TYR A 132 8.16 -11.15 -0.06
C TYR A 132 9.54 -11.81 -0.06
N GLU A 133 10.53 -11.17 -0.69
CA GLU A 133 11.90 -11.67 -0.80
C GLU A 133 12.92 -10.51 -0.79
N GLY A 134 14.19 -10.84 -0.59
CA GLY A 134 15.31 -9.92 -0.80
C GLY A 134 15.69 -9.04 0.40
N ALA A 135 14.83 -8.90 1.42
CA ALA A 135 15.16 -8.15 2.64
C ALA A 135 14.57 -8.75 3.92
N ARG A 136 15.17 -8.39 5.06
CA ARG A 136 14.69 -8.79 6.41
C ARG A 136 13.90 -7.68 7.10
N SER A 137 13.98 -6.46 6.60
CA SER A 137 13.22 -5.32 7.07
C SER A 137 13.14 -4.24 6.00
N PHE A 138 12.29 -3.23 6.21
CA PHE A 138 12.22 -2.02 5.37
C PHE A 138 13.34 -0.99 5.70
N ALA A 139 14.42 -1.40 6.37
CA ALA A 139 15.54 -0.50 6.63
C ALA A 139 16.15 -0.01 5.30
N ASP A 140 16.59 1.24 5.27
CA ASP A 140 17.14 1.91 4.08
C ASP A 140 16.18 2.02 2.86
N LEU A 141 14.90 1.66 3.03
CA LEU A 141 13.87 1.84 2.02
C LEU A 141 13.27 3.25 2.10
N HIS A 142 13.24 3.95 0.97
CA HIS A 142 12.40 5.13 0.81
C HIS A 142 11.23 4.80 -0.11
N ALA A 143 10.01 4.92 0.40
CA ALA A 143 8.81 4.65 -0.37
C ALA A 143 7.82 5.81 -0.30
N THR A 144 7.14 6.04 -1.43
CA THR A 144 6.05 7.00 -1.57
C THR A 144 4.79 6.24 -1.99
N VAL A 145 3.69 6.56 -1.33
CA VAL A 145 2.36 6.06 -1.63
C VAL A 145 1.55 7.17 -2.25
N THR A 146 0.88 6.90 -3.36
CA THR A 146 -0.02 7.85 -4.03
C THR A 146 -1.37 7.20 -4.27
N LEU A 147 -2.43 7.84 -3.79
CA LEU A 147 -3.83 7.51 -4.10
C LEU A 147 -4.31 8.56 -5.11
N GLN A 148 -4.46 8.13 -6.36
CA GLN A 148 -4.87 8.95 -7.48
C GLN A 148 -6.30 8.60 -7.88
N PRO A 149 -7.32 9.34 -7.40
CA PRO A 149 -8.65 9.20 -7.93
C PRO A 149 -8.71 9.74 -9.37
N GLN A 150 -9.57 9.16 -10.21
CA GLN A 150 -9.82 9.58 -11.59
C GLN A 150 -10.32 11.03 -11.66
N HIS A 151 -11.08 11.43 -10.64
CA HIS A 151 -11.55 12.77 -10.43
C HIS A 151 -11.02 13.27 -9.09
N GLY A 152 -10.68 14.56 -9.01
CA GLY A 152 -10.21 15.14 -7.76
C GLY A 152 -8.71 15.14 -7.54
N ALA A 153 -8.27 15.69 -6.41
CA ALA A 153 -6.87 15.87 -6.09
C ALA A 153 -6.20 14.53 -5.69
N PRO A 154 -4.98 14.24 -6.17
CA PRO A 154 -4.18 13.13 -5.68
C PRO A 154 -3.86 13.30 -4.19
N VAL A 155 -3.82 12.19 -3.46
CA VAL A 155 -3.36 12.12 -2.07
C VAL A 155 -2.04 11.37 -2.03
N GLU A 156 -1.01 11.93 -1.43
CA GLU A 156 0.29 11.27 -1.30
C GLU A 156 0.86 11.33 0.12
N PHE A 157 1.75 10.40 0.43
CA PHE A 157 2.63 10.49 1.58
C PHE A 157 3.85 9.58 1.41
N SER A 158 4.92 9.89 2.13
CA SER A 158 6.10 9.02 2.20
C SER A 158 6.12 8.23 3.50
N LEU A 159 6.77 7.07 3.45
CA LEU A 159 7.08 6.29 4.64
C LEU A 159 8.23 6.92 5.41
N ASP A 160 8.13 6.87 6.73
CA ASP A 160 9.21 7.22 7.63
C ASP A 160 10.29 6.14 7.62
N GLU A 161 11.47 6.45 8.15
CA GLU A 161 12.55 5.46 8.33
C GLU A 161 12.07 4.26 9.16
N CYS A 162 12.38 3.04 8.67
CA CYS A 162 12.12 1.82 9.40
C CYS A 162 13.28 1.52 10.37
N THR A 163 13.02 1.65 11.67
CA THR A 163 14.02 1.41 12.73
C THR A 163 13.82 0.07 13.46
N VAL A 164 12.92 -0.78 12.94
CA VAL A 164 12.54 -2.06 13.54
C VAL A 164 12.67 -3.20 12.52
N PRO A 165 12.83 -4.46 12.95
CA PRO A 165 12.92 -5.60 12.03
C PRO A 165 11.54 -6.00 11.49
N SER A 166 10.90 -5.11 10.75
CA SER A 166 9.54 -5.30 10.22
C SER A 166 9.54 -5.71 8.75
N THR A 167 8.80 -6.76 8.43
CA THR A 167 8.51 -7.20 7.05
C THR A 167 7.08 -6.86 6.60
N VAL A 168 6.31 -6.14 7.41
CA VAL A 168 4.99 -5.60 7.03
C VAL A 168 4.81 -4.14 7.44
N CYS A 169 4.22 -3.34 6.56
CA CYS A 169 3.90 -1.94 6.84
C CYS A 169 2.46 -1.64 6.44
N ALA A 170 1.67 -1.14 7.39
CA ALA A 170 0.37 -0.57 7.09
C ALA A 170 0.58 0.80 6.43
N LEU A 171 0.04 1.00 5.24
CA LEU A 171 0.24 2.20 4.44
C LEU A 171 -0.88 3.21 4.71
N ALA A 172 -2.12 2.82 4.42
CA ALA A 172 -3.29 3.68 4.59
C ALA A 172 -4.53 2.87 4.98
N LEU A 173 -5.33 3.42 5.90
CA LEU A 173 -6.66 2.94 6.22
C LEU A 173 -7.70 3.85 5.57
N ILE A 174 -8.53 3.29 4.71
CA ILE A 174 -9.64 3.98 4.07
C ILE A 174 -10.92 3.50 4.75
N THR A 175 -11.65 4.40 5.38
CA THR A 175 -12.89 4.06 6.10
C THR A 175 -14.07 4.82 5.51
N ASN A 176 -15.18 4.11 5.28
CA ASN A 176 -16.45 4.76 4.93
C ASN A 176 -17.10 5.34 6.19
N THR A 177 -17.19 6.67 6.24
CA THR A 177 -17.82 7.44 7.31
C THR A 177 -19.01 8.19 6.73
N ALA A 178 -20.22 7.70 7.01
CA ALA A 178 -21.47 8.30 6.53
C ALA A 178 -21.51 8.55 5.00
N GLY A 179 -20.97 7.61 4.22
CA GLY A 179 -20.97 7.66 2.75
C GLY A 179 -19.73 8.34 2.15
N ASP A 180 -18.87 8.94 2.96
CA ASP A 180 -17.58 9.51 2.54
C ASP A 180 -16.43 8.55 2.84
N LEU A 181 -15.50 8.40 1.90
CA LEU A 181 -14.27 7.64 2.12
C LEU A 181 -13.19 8.56 2.66
N VAL A 182 -12.80 8.30 3.91
CA VAL A 182 -11.73 9.02 4.59
C VAL A 182 -10.45 8.19 4.51
N VAL A 183 -9.40 8.77 3.94
CA VAL A 183 -8.05 8.18 3.90
C VAL A 183 -7.31 8.63 5.15
N GLN A 184 -6.79 7.67 5.91
CA GLN A 184 -5.88 7.87 7.03
C GLN A 184 -4.51 7.29 6.66
N ARG A 185 -3.46 8.12 6.74
CA ARG A 185 -2.06 7.70 6.67
C ARG A 185 -1.72 6.90 7.92
N GLU A 186 -1.35 5.64 7.73
CA GLU A 186 -0.88 4.77 8.80
C GLU A 186 0.65 4.82 8.88
N ALA A 187 1.34 4.59 7.76
CA ALA A 187 2.81 4.50 7.67
C ALA A 187 3.45 3.78 8.87
N ARG A 188 2.87 2.63 9.23
CA ARG A 188 3.12 1.93 10.49
C ARG A 188 3.76 0.57 10.23
N TYR A 189 5.02 0.44 10.62
CA TYR A 189 5.74 -0.84 10.63
C TYR A 189 5.25 -1.72 11.78
N LEU A 190 4.94 -3.00 11.49
CA LEU A 190 4.51 -3.98 12.50
C LEU A 190 5.49 -5.14 12.53
N VAL A 191 6.11 -5.41 13.68
CA VAL A 191 7.02 -6.53 13.83
C VAL A 191 6.22 -7.83 13.96
N PRO A 192 6.34 -8.80 13.03
CA PRO A 192 5.65 -10.08 13.16
C PRO A 192 6.19 -10.90 14.34
N ASP A 193 5.30 -11.53 15.09
CA ASP A 193 5.69 -12.56 16.05
C ASP A 193 6.32 -13.77 15.32
N ARG A 194 7.14 -14.53 16.04
CA ARG A 194 7.76 -15.74 15.49
C ARG A 194 6.70 -16.72 15.00
N GLY A 195 6.82 -17.14 13.73
CA GLY A 195 5.89 -18.09 13.10
C GLY A 195 4.56 -17.47 12.66
N VAL A 196 4.39 -16.15 12.80
CA VAL A 196 3.20 -15.42 12.35
C VAL A 196 3.52 -14.74 11.02
N SER A 197 2.70 -15.02 10.01
CA SER A 197 2.82 -14.38 8.68
C SER A 197 2.56 -12.87 8.75
N PRO A 198 3.20 -12.05 7.90
CA PRO A 198 2.90 -10.63 7.70
C PRO A 198 1.40 -10.29 7.65
N GLN A 199 0.63 -11.06 6.88
CA GLN A 199 -0.81 -10.89 6.70
C GLN A 199 -1.59 -11.06 8.02
N ARG A 200 -1.27 -12.10 8.78
CA ARG A 200 -1.88 -12.36 10.09
C ARG A 200 -1.47 -11.29 11.12
N THR A 201 -0.25 -10.78 11.06
CA THR A 201 0.22 -9.68 11.92
C THR A 201 -0.62 -8.44 11.71
N ILE A 202 -0.84 -8.03 10.46
CA ILE A 202 -1.61 -6.82 10.16
C ILE A 202 -3.11 -6.99 10.41
N ASP A 203 -3.67 -8.16 10.10
CA ASP A 203 -5.05 -8.51 10.46
C ASP A 203 -5.30 -8.35 11.97
N ARG A 204 -4.43 -8.91 12.81
CA ARG A 204 -4.53 -8.77 14.28
C ARG A 204 -4.40 -7.33 14.74
N ALA A 205 -3.45 -6.57 14.18
CA ALA A 205 -3.19 -5.19 14.58
C ALA A 205 -4.38 -4.24 14.28
N TYR A 206 -5.15 -4.52 13.23
CA TYR A 206 -6.31 -3.71 12.82
C TYR A 206 -7.67 -4.37 13.08
N GLY A 207 -7.68 -5.55 13.71
CA GLY A 207 -8.89 -6.26 14.10
C GLY A 207 -9.79 -6.62 12.90
N TRP A 208 -9.22 -7.19 11.84
CA TRP A 208 -10.02 -7.70 10.71
C TRP A 208 -10.72 -9.02 11.08
N GLY A 209 -10.05 -9.85 11.87
CA GLY A 209 -10.54 -11.15 12.33
C GLY A 209 -10.71 -12.15 11.19
N MET A 210 -9.71 -12.28 10.32
CA MET A 210 -9.73 -13.24 9.21
C MET A 210 -9.15 -14.59 9.61
N ASN A 211 -9.64 -15.64 8.95
CA ASN A 211 -9.08 -16.98 9.05
C ASN A 211 -8.08 -17.21 7.91
N TRP A 212 -6.80 -17.27 8.25
CA TRP A 212 -5.72 -17.42 7.27
C TRP A 212 -5.24 -18.86 7.15
N THR A 213 -5.05 -19.30 5.91
CA THR A 213 -4.34 -20.54 5.54
C THR A 213 -3.02 -20.20 4.84
N PRO A 214 -1.99 -21.07 4.92
CA PRO A 214 -0.76 -20.87 4.15
C PRO A 214 -1.04 -20.75 2.65
N GLY A 215 -0.42 -19.76 2.00
CA GLY A 215 -0.47 -19.55 0.55
C GLY A 215 0.91 -19.75 -0.09
N ARG A 216 0.93 -19.88 -1.41
CA ARG A 216 2.14 -19.82 -2.24
C ARG A 216 1.84 -18.96 -3.48
N LYS A 217 2.87 -18.28 -4.01
CA LYS A 217 2.80 -17.72 -5.37
C LYS A 217 2.83 -18.88 -6.37
#